data_AF-A0A4Q9MKA0-F1
#
_entry.id   AF-A0A4Q9MKA0-F1
#
_cell.length_a   1.000
_cell.length_b   1.000
_cell.length_c   1.000
_cell.angle_alpha   90.00
_cell.angle_beta   90.00
_cell.angle_gamma   90.00
#
_symmetry.space_group_name_H-M   'P 1'
#
loop_
_entity.id
_entity.type
_entity.pdbx_description
1 polymer ?
#
loop_
_entity_poly.entity_id
_entity_poly.type
_entity_poly.pdbx_seq_one_letter_code
_entity_poly.pdbx_strand_id
1 'polypeptide(L)'
;AHVRTVAKEFRTTIGQLVPHLLQEMEGIADGLYAYADEHGRSVDVLDIVALNARSEIALGQWDDGCTSLAWRFRNSAGSGFERQLLGQNWDWRVGVGRNLAMVSIEQDGKPKIWMVTEPGIVGKIGFNSSSVGVLLNAIRARPISTSLLPIHCLLRISLENESVDSAITAIEKLGGAASSQHIYPHCRHSQGMRPRALPAWRRLPPDGIVMHTNHFLENKLVDEPPWLSGSPVRLERADASCGELIR
;
A
#
# COMPACT_ATOMS: atom_id res chain seq x y z
N ALA A 1 20.10 -13.71 -8.06
CA ALA A 1 20.03 -14.80 -7.04
C ALA A 1 19.21 -14.38 -5.82
N HIS A 2 19.60 -13.34 -5.08
CA HIS A 2 18.91 -12.92 -3.83
C HIS A 2 17.41 -12.64 -3.97
N VAL A 3 16.99 -11.83 -4.96
CA VAL A 3 15.57 -11.49 -5.22
C VAL A 3 14.68 -12.73 -5.30
N ARG A 4 15.09 -13.72 -6.11
CA ARG A 4 14.31 -14.95 -6.30
C ARG A 4 14.31 -15.85 -5.07
N THR A 5 15.35 -15.81 -4.24
CA THR A 5 15.34 -16.52 -2.95
C THR A 5 14.27 -15.94 -2.01
N VAL A 6 14.24 -14.61 -1.84
CA VAL A 6 13.24 -13.94 -0.99
C VAL A 6 11.83 -14.12 -1.57
N ALA A 7 11.66 -14.04 -2.89
CA ALA A 7 10.38 -14.31 -3.54
C ALA A 7 9.86 -15.74 -3.28
N LYS A 8 10.73 -16.75 -3.16
CA LYS A 8 10.30 -18.11 -2.78
C LYS A 8 9.75 -18.19 -1.36
N GLU A 9 10.36 -17.46 -0.42
CA GLU A 9 9.86 -17.38 0.95
C GLU A 9 8.49 -16.70 0.98
N PHE A 10 8.35 -15.54 0.31
CA PHE A 10 7.05 -14.87 0.22
C PHE A 10 6.01 -15.70 -0.52
N ARG A 11 6.37 -16.42 -1.59
CA ARG A 11 5.43 -17.34 -2.27
C ARG A 11 4.86 -18.36 -1.28
N THR A 12 5.70 -18.91 -0.41
CA THR A 12 5.28 -19.85 0.63
C THR A 12 4.29 -19.20 1.60
N THR A 13 4.61 -18.02 2.11
CA THR A 13 3.74 -17.29 3.05
C THR A 13 2.43 -16.80 2.43
N ILE A 14 2.47 -16.28 1.20
CA ILE A 14 1.27 -15.86 0.44
C ILE A 14 0.38 -17.09 0.22
N GLY A 15 0.94 -18.22 -0.22
CA GLY A 15 0.18 -19.45 -0.43
C GLY A 15 -0.49 -20.00 0.85
N GLN A 16 0.11 -19.76 2.03
CA GLN A 16 -0.45 -20.17 3.31
C GLN A 16 -1.53 -19.22 3.83
N LEU A 17 -1.34 -17.90 3.68
CA LEU A 17 -2.18 -16.90 4.33
C LEU A 17 -3.28 -16.33 3.42
N VAL A 18 -3.02 -16.23 2.12
CA VAL A 18 -3.92 -15.67 1.10
C VAL A 18 -3.79 -16.43 -0.23
N PRO A 19 -4.14 -17.73 -0.25
CA PRO A 19 -3.97 -18.58 -1.43
C PRO A 19 -4.67 -18.03 -2.68
N HIS A 20 -5.78 -17.31 -2.53
CA HIS A 20 -6.49 -16.68 -3.65
C HIS A 20 -5.64 -15.63 -4.37
N LEU A 21 -4.79 -14.89 -3.65
CA LEU A 21 -3.87 -13.92 -4.26
C LEU A 21 -2.69 -14.62 -4.93
N LEU A 22 -2.22 -15.74 -4.39
CA LEU A 22 -1.20 -16.54 -5.09
C LEU A 22 -1.75 -17.09 -6.40
N GLN A 23 -2.98 -17.59 -6.41
CA GLN A 23 -3.65 -18.07 -7.62
C GLN A 23 -3.79 -16.96 -8.67
N GLU A 24 -4.10 -15.72 -8.26
CA GLU A 24 -4.12 -14.58 -9.18
C GLU A 24 -2.72 -14.28 -9.75
N MET A 25 -1.67 -14.34 -8.92
CA MET A 25 -0.28 -14.17 -9.39
C MET A 25 0.15 -15.28 -10.36
N GLU A 26 -0.30 -16.53 -10.14
CA GLU A 26 -0.09 -17.65 -11.04
C GLU A 26 -0.82 -17.40 -12.37
N GLY A 27 -2.09 -16.97 -12.34
CA GLY A 27 -2.84 -16.62 -13.55
C GLY A 27 -2.21 -15.46 -14.35
N ILE A 28 -1.66 -14.45 -13.66
CA ILE A 28 -0.89 -13.37 -14.31
C ILE A 28 0.35 -13.95 -15.02
N ALA A 29 1.09 -14.83 -14.37
CA ALA A 29 2.28 -15.46 -14.96
C ALA A 29 1.90 -16.36 -16.16
N ASP A 30 0.84 -17.15 -16.04
CA ASP A 30 0.35 -18.02 -17.11
C ASP A 30 -0.11 -17.21 -18.34
N GLY A 31 -0.73 -16.06 -18.12
CA GLY A 31 -1.08 -15.13 -19.21
C GLY A 31 0.13 -14.59 -19.99
N LEU A 32 1.33 -14.68 -19.42
CA LEU A 32 2.59 -14.28 -20.03
C LEU A 32 3.35 -15.46 -20.67
N TYR A 33 2.80 -16.66 -20.71
CA TYR A 33 3.52 -17.87 -21.16
C TYR A 33 4.14 -17.76 -22.58
N ALA A 34 3.55 -16.96 -23.47
CA ALA A 34 4.08 -16.71 -24.82
C ALA A 34 5.11 -15.57 -24.90
N TYR A 35 5.33 -14.82 -23.81
CA TYR A 35 6.21 -13.66 -23.77
C TYR A 35 7.57 -14.05 -23.18
N ALA A 36 8.52 -14.32 -24.08
CA ALA A 36 9.93 -14.20 -23.75
C ALA A 36 10.38 -12.76 -24.02
N ASP A 37 11.21 -12.19 -23.13
CA ASP A 37 11.86 -10.91 -23.43
C ASP A 37 12.86 -11.05 -24.59
N GLU A 38 13.42 -9.93 -25.05
CA GLU A 38 14.42 -9.90 -26.14
C GLU A 38 15.69 -10.74 -25.86
N HIS A 39 15.88 -11.19 -24.61
CA HIS A 39 16.97 -12.06 -24.16
C HIS A 39 16.52 -13.52 -23.96
N GLY A 40 15.31 -13.88 -24.39
CA GLY A 40 14.76 -15.24 -24.28
C GLY A 40 14.30 -15.63 -22.87
N ARG A 41 14.14 -14.67 -21.95
CA ARG A 41 13.69 -14.96 -20.58
C ARG A 41 12.17 -14.92 -20.51
N SER A 42 11.57 -16.01 -20.04
CA SER A 42 10.16 -16.07 -19.68
C SER A 42 9.92 -15.47 -18.30
N VAL A 43 8.81 -14.76 -18.13
CA VAL A 43 8.33 -14.33 -16.80
C VAL A 43 7.64 -15.51 -16.12
N ASP A 44 8.04 -15.83 -14.89
CA ASP A 44 7.37 -16.87 -14.09
C ASP A 44 6.72 -16.32 -12.81
N VAL A 45 6.00 -17.18 -12.09
CA VAL A 45 5.31 -16.80 -10.85
C VAL A 45 6.23 -16.18 -9.80
N LEU A 46 7.51 -16.57 -9.74
CA LEU A 46 8.44 -15.97 -8.78
C LEU A 46 8.81 -14.53 -9.16
N ASP A 47 8.77 -14.17 -10.44
CA ASP A 47 8.93 -12.79 -10.88
C ASP A 47 7.70 -11.95 -10.50
N ILE A 48 6.48 -12.51 -10.64
CA ILE A 48 5.24 -11.85 -10.19
C ILE A 48 5.20 -11.69 -8.67
N VAL A 49 5.61 -12.71 -7.91
CA VAL A 49 5.74 -12.61 -6.45
C VAL A 49 6.79 -11.57 -6.06
N ALA A 50 7.92 -11.50 -6.79
CA ALA A 50 8.94 -10.48 -6.55
C ALA A 50 8.42 -9.06 -6.80
N LEU A 51 7.57 -8.85 -7.81
CA LEU A 51 6.90 -7.55 -8.03
C LEU A 51 5.99 -7.18 -6.85
N ASN A 52 5.21 -8.13 -6.34
CA ASN A 52 4.30 -7.92 -5.20
C ASN A 52 5.01 -7.80 -3.86
N ALA A 53 6.26 -8.26 -3.76
CA ALA A 53 7.12 -8.11 -2.58
C ALA A 53 8.26 -7.09 -2.80
N ARG A 54 8.13 -6.22 -3.82
CA ARG A 54 9.22 -5.30 -4.19
C ARG A 54 9.59 -4.37 -3.04
N SER A 55 8.60 -3.85 -2.32
CA SER A 55 8.82 -2.95 -1.18
C SER A 55 9.68 -3.62 -0.09
N GLU A 56 9.46 -4.91 0.15
CA GLU A 56 10.20 -5.72 1.12
C GLU A 56 11.58 -6.11 0.59
N ILE A 57 11.68 -6.57 -0.66
CA ILE A 57 12.93 -7.06 -1.27
C ILE A 57 13.93 -5.92 -1.49
N ALA A 58 13.43 -4.76 -1.93
CA ALA A 58 14.24 -3.62 -2.34
C ALA A 58 14.34 -2.54 -1.26
N LEU A 59 13.85 -2.80 -0.04
CA LEU A 59 13.73 -1.79 1.02
C LEU A 59 15.08 -1.09 1.27
N GLY A 60 15.11 0.22 1.00
CA GLY A 60 16.31 1.03 1.21
C GLY A 60 17.40 0.91 0.15
N GLN A 61 17.15 0.20 -0.95
CA GLN A 61 18.04 0.19 -2.12
C GLN A 61 17.64 1.23 -3.18
N TRP A 62 16.45 1.83 -3.07
CA TRP A 62 15.86 2.70 -4.09
C TRP A 62 15.19 3.89 -3.40
N ASP A 63 15.28 5.06 -4.01
CA ASP A 63 14.53 6.24 -3.59
C ASP A 63 13.10 6.15 -4.15
N ASP A 64 12.11 6.08 -3.25
CA ASP A 64 10.66 6.22 -3.49
C ASP A 64 10.18 7.44 -2.71
N GLY A 65 9.28 8.23 -3.27
CA GLY A 65 8.67 9.37 -2.61
C GLY A 65 7.16 9.27 -2.67
N CYS A 66 6.48 9.59 -1.58
CA CYS A 66 5.03 9.66 -1.57
C CYS A 66 4.59 10.82 -0.68
N THR A 67 3.54 11.53 -1.10
CA THR A 67 2.83 12.49 -0.24
C THR A 67 1.35 12.13 -0.30
N SER A 68 0.76 11.79 0.84
CA SER A 68 -0.65 11.41 0.95
C SER A 68 -1.43 12.35 1.85
N LEU A 69 -2.71 12.52 1.52
CA LEU A 69 -3.71 13.32 2.19
C LEU A 69 -4.93 12.45 2.45
N ALA A 70 -5.43 12.50 3.68
CA ALA A 70 -6.77 12.10 4.04
C ALA A 70 -7.47 13.28 4.71
N TRP A 71 -8.58 13.74 4.14
CA TRP A 71 -9.36 14.85 4.70
C TRP A 71 -10.80 14.43 4.92
N ARG A 72 -11.21 14.41 6.20
CA ARG A 72 -12.59 14.23 6.61
C ARG A 72 -13.21 15.60 6.91
N PHE A 73 -14.33 15.91 6.27
CA PHE A 73 -15.03 17.18 6.45
C PHE A 73 -16.54 16.99 6.47
N ARG A 74 -17.23 17.93 7.12
CA ARG A 74 -18.70 17.99 7.17
C ARG A 74 -19.19 18.95 6.10
N ASN A 75 -20.21 18.55 5.36
CA ASN A 75 -20.85 19.46 4.41
C ASN A 75 -21.61 20.54 5.19
N SER A 76 -21.35 21.81 4.87
CA SER A 76 -22.06 22.98 5.41
C SER A 76 -23.55 23.03 5.00
N ALA A 77 -23.96 22.23 4.01
CA ALA A 77 -25.35 22.15 3.52
C ALA A 77 -26.33 21.32 4.41
N GLY A 78 -26.05 21.14 5.70
CA GLY A 78 -27.00 20.57 6.67
C GLY A 78 -27.34 19.08 6.52
N SER A 79 -26.73 18.35 5.58
CA SER A 79 -27.09 16.96 5.28
C SER A 79 -26.51 15.90 6.24
N GLY A 80 -25.79 16.28 7.30
CA GLY A 80 -25.30 15.37 8.35
C GLY A 80 -24.21 14.35 7.94
N PHE A 81 -23.99 14.10 6.64
CA PHE A 81 -22.98 13.15 6.17
C PHE A 81 -21.56 13.71 6.24
N GLU A 82 -20.65 12.97 6.88
CA GLU A 82 -19.20 13.20 6.79
C GLU A 82 -18.71 12.72 5.41
N ARG A 83 -18.02 13.59 4.67
CA ARG A 83 -17.34 13.24 3.42
C ARG A 83 -15.86 13.04 3.70
N GLN A 84 -15.20 12.22 2.89
CA GLN A 84 -13.76 12.06 2.93
C GLN A 84 -13.15 12.22 1.54
N LEU A 85 -12.05 12.96 1.48
CA LEU A 85 -11.16 13.03 0.32
C LEU A 85 -9.88 12.27 0.63
N LEU A 86 -9.44 11.47 -0.33
CA LEU A 86 -8.13 10.82 -0.34
C LEU A 86 -7.38 11.32 -1.56
N GLY A 87 -6.11 11.67 -1.38
CA GLY A 87 -5.24 12.13 -2.45
C GLY A 87 -3.81 11.70 -2.20
N GLN A 88 -3.09 11.36 -3.26
CA GLN A 88 -1.69 10.98 -3.16
C GLN A 88 -0.93 11.32 -4.44
N ASN A 89 0.26 11.89 -4.27
CA ASN A 89 1.32 11.82 -5.27
C ASN A 89 2.21 10.61 -4.95
N TRP A 90 2.45 9.79 -5.97
CA TRP A 90 3.37 8.65 -5.92
C TRP A 90 4.56 8.96 -6.84
N ASP A 91 5.69 9.30 -6.22
CA ASP A 91 6.92 9.74 -6.85
C ASP A 91 7.84 8.53 -7.10
N TRP A 92 7.84 8.06 -8.33
CA TRP A 92 8.64 6.90 -8.73
C TRP A 92 9.51 7.20 -9.97
N ARG A 93 10.17 6.18 -10.51
CA ARG A 93 11.05 6.33 -11.67
C ARG A 93 10.27 6.74 -12.91
N VAL A 94 10.71 7.82 -13.58
CA VAL A 94 10.11 8.34 -14.82
C VAL A 94 9.88 7.23 -15.87
N GLY A 95 10.84 6.33 -16.04
CA GLY A 95 10.75 5.23 -17.01
C GLY A 95 9.65 4.20 -16.73
N VAL A 96 9.14 4.15 -15.49
CA VAL A 96 8.02 3.28 -15.08
C VAL A 96 6.67 3.95 -15.35
N GLY A 97 6.61 5.28 -15.48
CA GLY A 97 5.35 6.02 -15.64
C GLY A 97 4.51 5.54 -16.84
N ARG A 98 5.16 5.20 -17.96
CA ARG A 98 4.50 4.64 -19.15
C ARG A 98 3.89 3.25 -18.95
N ASN A 99 4.30 2.54 -17.90
CA ASN A 99 3.84 1.20 -17.59
C ASN A 99 2.65 1.22 -16.63
N LEU A 100 2.18 2.38 -16.16
CA LEU A 100 1.06 2.43 -15.23
C LEU A 100 -0.25 2.02 -15.92
N ALA A 101 -1.08 1.28 -15.19
CA ALA A 101 -2.37 0.81 -15.64
C ALA A 101 -3.45 1.20 -14.64
N MET A 102 -4.62 1.57 -15.15
CA MET A 102 -5.86 1.60 -14.37
C MET A 102 -6.56 0.26 -14.57
N VAL A 103 -6.90 -0.40 -13.47
CA VAL A 103 -7.58 -1.70 -13.52
C VAL A 103 -8.84 -1.67 -12.69
N SER A 104 -9.85 -2.42 -13.15
CA SER A 104 -11.02 -2.76 -12.36
C SER A 104 -11.06 -4.26 -12.13
N ILE A 105 -11.35 -4.67 -10.89
CA ILE A 105 -11.43 -6.08 -10.51
C ILE A 105 -12.83 -6.35 -9.97
N GLU A 106 -13.51 -7.36 -10.52
CA GLU A 106 -14.79 -7.87 -10.05
C GLU A 106 -14.61 -9.31 -9.56
N GLN A 107 -15.15 -9.60 -8.39
CA GLN A 107 -15.04 -10.88 -7.72
C GLN A 107 -16.40 -11.19 -7.09
N ASP A 108 -16.85 -12.44 -7.18
CA ASP A 108 -18.12 -12.85 -6.59
C ASP A 108 -18.11 -12.63 -5.07
N GLY A 109 -19.14 -11.96 -4.56
CA GLY A 109 -19.30 -11.70 -3.13
C GLY A 109 -18.29 -10.72 -2.52
N LYS A 110 -17.54 -9.95 -3.32
CA LYS A 110 -16.62 -8.91 -2.85
C LYS A 110 -16.93 -7.56 -3.50
N PRO A 111 -16.52 -6.44 -2.87
CA PRO A 111 -16.60 -5.12 -3.50
C PRO A 111 -15.82 -5.07 -4.81
N LYS A 112 -16.36 -4.35 -5.81
CA LYS A 112 -15.64 -4.05 -7.05
C LYS A 112 -14.50 -3.08 -6.74
N ILE A 113 -13.31 -3.34 -7.25
CA ILE A 113 -12.10 -2.55 -6.98
C ILE A 113 -11.74 -1.72 -8.21
N TRP A 114 -11.29 -0.48 -7.99
CA TRP A 114 -10.62 0.36 -8.99
C TRP A 114 -9.28 0.84 -8.44
N MET A 115 -8.20 0.60 -9.16
CA MET A 115 -6.87 1.02 -8.72
C MET A 115 -5.97 1.45 -9.87
N VAL A 116 -5.01 2.32 -9.54
CA VAL A 116 -3.84 2.60 -10.37
C VAL A 116 -2.73 1.67 -9.90
N THR A 117 -2.18 0.86 -10.81
CA THR A 117 -1.16 -0.15 -10.49
C THR A 117 -0.02 -0.20 -11.51
N GLU A 118 1.03 -0.95 -11.19
CA GLU A 118 1.98 -1.46 -12.19
C GLU A 118 1.55 -2.88 -12.58
N PRO A 119 1.52 -3.25 -13.88
CA PRO A 119 1.18 -4.60 -14.34
C PRO A 119 1.97 -5.68 -13.59
N GLY A 120 1.25 -6.69 -13.11
CA GLY A 120 1.79 -7.76 -12.26
C GLY A 120 1.60 -7.54 -10.76
N ILE A 121 1.29 -6.33 -10.29
CA ILE A 121 0.98 -6.06 -8.88
C ILE A 121 -0.53 -6.21 -8.62
N VAL A 122 -0.89 -7.09 -7.67
CA VAL A 122 -2.30 -7.48 -7.37
C VAL A 122 -3.04 -6.47 -6.50
N GLY A 123 -2.33 -5.56 -5.83
CA GLY A 123 -2.90 -4.56 -4.94
C GLY A 123 -2.07 -3.29 -4.86
N LYS A 124 -2.69 -2.14 -5.11
CA LYS A 124 -2.02 -0.84 -5.11
C LYS A 124 -2.98 0.29 -4.67
N ILE A 125 -2.82 1.50 -5.20
CA ILE A 125 -3.53 2.70 -4.75
C ILE A 125 -4.89 2.76 -5.45
N GLY A 126 -5.97 2.84 -4.69
CA GLY A 126 -7.32 2.74 -5.27
C GLY A 126 -8.44 2.80 -4.24
N PHE A 127 -9.64 2.42 -4.68
CA PHE A 127 -10.83 2.32 -3.84
C PHE A 127 -11.76 1.22 -4.33
N ASN A 128 -12.80 0.90 -3.55
CA ASN A 128 -13.79 -0.10 -3.91
C ASN A 128 -15.24 0.40 -3.85
N SER A 129 -16.19 -0.42 -4.30
CA SER A 129 -17.62 -0.09 -4.35
C SER A 129 -18.27 0.10 -2.97
N SER A 130 -17.59 -0.29 -1.89
CA SER A 130 -18.00 -0.05 -0.51
C SER A 130 -17.34 1.19 0.11
N SER A 131 -16.71 2.04 -0.71
CA SER A 131 -16.03 3.27 -0.30
C SER A 131 -14.82 3.06 0.61
N VAL A 132 -14.18 1.89 0.57
CA VAL A 132 -12.86 1.68 1.16
C VAL A 132 -11.80 2.11 0.15
N GLY A 133 -11.06 3.18 0.48
CA GLY A 133 -9.89 3.63 -0.28
C GLY A 133 -8.60 3.29 0.44
N VAL A 134 -7.52 3.10 -0.32
CA VAL A 134 -6.16 2.90 0.19
C VAL A 134 -5.14 3.78 -0.53
N LEU A 135 -4.22 4.34 0.26
CA LEU A 135 -3.02 5.04 -0.20
C LEU A 135 -1.80 4.30 0.34
N LEU A 136 -0.64 4.45 -0.30
CA LEU A 136 0.59 3.78 0.10
C LEU A 136 1.74 4.77 0.20
N ASN A 137 2.38 4.87 1.37
CA ASN A 137 3.68 5.53 1.46
C ASN A 137 4.76 4.56 1.91
N ALA A 138 5.81 4.45 1.11
CA ALA A 138 7.01 3.70 1.45
C ALA A 138 7.74 4.34 2.64
N ILE A 139 8.01 3.55 3.69
CA ILE A 139 8.86 3.95 4.80
C ILE A 139 10.04 2.98 4.86
N ARG A 140 11.26 3.52 4.81
CA ARG A 140 12.48 2.71 4.93
C ARG A 140 12.78 2.41 6.39
N ALA A 141 12.20 1.32 6.91
CA ALA A 141 12.50 0.90 8.27
C ALA A 141 12.61 -0.62 8.44
N ARG A 142 13.50 -1.02 9.35
CA ARG A 142 13.77 -2.42 9.70
C ARG A 142 13.07 -2.80 11.01
N PRO A 143 12.80 -4.11 11.25
CA PRO A 143 13.13 -5.27 10.41
C PRO A 143 12.12 -5.54 9.28
N ILE A 144 12.44 -6.51 8.42
CA ILE A 144 11.51 -7.15 7.47
C ILE A 144 11.27 -8.60 7.93
N SER A 145 10.07 -9.15 7.72
CA SER A 145 9.77 -10.54 8.04
C SER A 145 9.07 -11.24 6.88
N THR A 146 9.74 -12.22 6.28
CA THR A 146 9.19 -13.03 5.17
C THR A 146 8.10 -14.00 5.62
N SER A 147 7.90 -14.19 6.93
CA SER A 147 6.78 -14.95 7.48
C SER A 147 5.46 -14.16 7.55
N LEU A 148 5.47 -12.89 7.15
CA LEU A 148 4.28 -12.01 7.07
C LEU A 148 4.03 -11.61 5.61
N LEU A 149 2.87 -11.00 5.36
CA LEU A 149 2.47 -10.65 4.00
C LEU A 149 3.18 -9.37 3.49
N PRO A 150 3.59 -9.36 2.21
CA PRO A 150 4.01 -8.14 1.53
C PRO A 150 2.93 -7.06 1.54
N ILE A 151 3.35 -5.79 1.51
CA ILE A 151 2.41 -4.67 1.58
C ILE A 151 1.36 -4.68 0.46
N HIS A 152 1.74 -5.05 -0.76
CA HIS A 152 0.79 -5.07 -1.89
C HIS A 152 -0.33 -6.09 -1.71
N CYS A 153 -0.07 -7.21 -1.02
CA CYS A 153 -1.12 -8.16 -0.63
C CYS A 153 -2.07 -7.52 0.39
N LEU A 154 -1.55 -6.77 1.36
CA LEU A 154 -2.37 -6.10 2.39
C LEU A 154 -3.21 -4.95 1.82
N LEU A 155 -2.69 -4.22 0.82
CA LEU A 155 -3.47 -3.24 0.06
C LEU A 155 -4.63 -3.93 -0.67
N ARG A 156 -4.37 -5.08 -1.31
CA ARG A 156 -5.44 -5.87 -1.94
C ARG A 156 -6.47 -6.34 -0.93
N ILE A 157 -6.05 -6.90 0.21
CA ILE A 157 -6.97 -7.30 1.29
C ILE A 157 -7.83 -6.13 1.74
N SER A 158 -7.24 -4.95 1.91
CA SER A 158 -7.99 -3.74 2.29
C SER A 158 -9.06 -3.39 1.26
N LEU A 159 -8.70 -3.42 -0.03
CA LEU A 159 -9.61 -3.17 -1.15
C LEU A 159 -10.69 -4.26 -1.33
N GLU A 160 -10.46 -5.47 -0.82
CA GLU A 160 -11.45 -6.56 -0.83
C GLU A 160 -12.47 -6.48 0.32
N ASN A 161 -12.30 -5.57 1.29
CA ASN A 161 -13.18 -5.45 2.46
C ASN A 161 -14.25 -4.36 2.31
N GLU A 162 -15.42 -4.56 2.92
CA GLU A 162 -16.56 -3.66 2.82
C GLU A 162 -16.46 -2.41 3.73
N SER A 163 -15.60 -2.48 4.74
CA SER A 163 -15.37 -1.39 5.67
C SER A 163 -13.92 -1.38 6.12
N VAL A 164 -13.51 -0.26 6.67
CA VAL A 164 -12.15 -0.14 7.18
C VAL A 164 -11.94 -0.94 8.44
N ASP A 165 -12.88 -0.90 9.37
CA ASP A 165 -12.79 -1.75 10.56
C ASP A 165 -12.65 -3.24 10.20
N SER A 166 -13.34 -3.71 9.15
CA SER A 166 -13.15 -5.07 8.62
C SER A 166 -11.77 -5.29 7.98
N ALA A 167 -11.24 -4.32 7.24
CA ALA A 167 -9.90 -4.38 6.66
C ALA A 167 -8.82 -4.43 7.75
N ILE A 168 -8.92 -3.57 8.77
CA ILE A 168 -8.07 -3.54 9.95
C ILE A 168 -8.07 -4.91 10.64
N THR A 169 -9.26 -5.41 10.94
CA THR A 169 -9.45 -6.72 11.59
C THR A 169 -8.83 -7.86 10.76
N ALA A 170 -9.01 -7.83 9.43
CA ALA A 170 -8.42 -8.83 8.53
C ALA A 170 -6.89 -8.79 8.56
N ILE A 171 -6.30 -7.60 8.47
CA ILE A 171 -4.83 -7.41 8.50
C ILE A 171 -4.24 -7.87 9.85
N GLU A 172 -4.90 -7.53 10.97
CA GLU A 172 -4.46 -7.93 12.30
C GLU A 172 -4.51 -9.46 12.49
N LYS A 173 -5.56 -10.12 11.99
CA LYS A 173 -5.66 -11.59 11.98
C LYS A 173 -4.56 -12.26 11.16
N LEU A 174 -4.05 -11.59 10.12
CA LEU A 174 -2.95 -12.06 9.28
C LEU A 174 -1.56 -11.78 9.87
N GLY A 175 -1.48 -11.14 11.04
CA GLY A 175 -0.22 -10.85 11.74
C GLY A 175 0.47 -9.55 11.31
N GLY A 176 -0.19 -8.72 10.48
CA GLY A 176 0.34 -7.45 10.00
C GLY A 176 1.24 -7.57 8.76
N ALA A 177 2.14 -6.60 8.58
CA ALA A 177 2.94 -6.42 7.37
C ALA A 177 4.35 -6.94 7.52
N ALA A 178 4.89 -7.44 6.41
CA ALA A 178 6.28 -7.82 6.28
C ALA A 178 7.26 -6.64 6.33
N SER A 179 6.82 -5.40 6.07
CA SER A 179 7.64 -4.20 6.13
C SER A 179 6.89 -3.00 6.73
N SER A 180 7.64 -1.93 7.02
CA SER A 180 7.06 -0.68 7.51
C SER A 180 6.52 0.17 6.39
N GLN A 181 5.22 0.46 6.43
CA GLN A 181 4.51 1.19 5.37
C GLN A 181 3.39 2.00 6.02
N HIS A 182 3.00 3.09 5.36
CA HIS A 182 1.81 3.83 5.76
C HIS A 182 0.63 3.51 4.85
N ILE A 183 -0.47 3.05 5.44
CA ILE A 183 -1.75 2.78 4.75
C ILE A 183 -2.83 3.68 5.35
N TYR A 184 -3.62 4.31 4.48
CA TYR A 184 -4.86 4.97 4.87
C TYR A 184 -6.07 4.17 4.38
N PRO A 185 -6.64 3.29 5.21
CA PRO A 185 -8.00 2.86 4.99
C PRO A 185 -8.94 3.98 5.52
N HIS A 186 -9.95 4.37 4.71
CA HIS A 186 -11.09 5.26 5.07
C HIS A 186 -11.61 5.15 6.53
N CYS A 187 -12.28 6.15 7.10
CA CYS A 187 -12.82 6.12 8.49
C CYS A 187 -11.79 5.93 9.63
N ARG A 188 -11.55 7.04 10.35
CA ARG A 188 -10.98 7.14 11.71
C ARG A 188 -9.49 6.88 11.92
N HIS A 189 -8.79 6.14 11.04
CA HIS A 189 -7.43 5.69 11.35
C HIS A 189 -6.41 5.83 10.21
N SER A 190 -5.14 6.08 10.55
CA SER A 190 -3.99 5.96 9.65
C SER A 190 -3.01 4.94 10.20
N GLN A 191 -2.46 4.06 9.37
CA GLN A 191 -1.71 2.88 9.83
C GLN A 191 -0.22 2.95 9.50
N GLY A 192 0.63 3.04 10.52
CA GLY A 192 2.03 2.61 10.40
C GLY A 192 2.15 1.12 10.74
N MET A 193 2.50 0.29 9.77
CA MET A 193 2.67 -1.16 9.99
C MET A 193 4.10 -1.52 10.38
N ARG A 194 4.28 -2.63 11.08
CA ARG A 194 5.56 -3.24 11.40
C ARG A 194 5.43 -4.76 11.37
N PRO A 195 6.53 -5.48 11.14
CA PRO A 195 6.58 -6.89 11.50
C PRO A 195 6.42 -7.09 13.01
N ARG A 196 5.46 -7.92 13.41
CA ARG A 196 5.24 -8.38 14.80
C ARG A 196 4.93 -7.30 15.84
N ALA A 197 4.47 -6.12 15.42
CA ALA A 197 3.90 -5.12 16.33
C ALA A 197 2.49 -4.73 15.88
N LEU A 198 1.60 -4.52 16.85
CA LEU A 198 0.25 -4.03 16.57
C LEU A 198 0.33 -2.71 15.78
N PRO A 199 -0.59 -2.49 14.82
CA PRO A 199 -0.55 -1.27 14.03
C PRO A 199 -0.70 -0.03 14.90
N ALA A 200 0.10 1.01 14.63
CA ALA A 200 -0.07 2.30 15.28
C ALA A 200 -1.18 3.07 14.54
N TRP A 201 -2.41 2.93 15.02
CA TRP A 201 -3.57 3.61 14.47
C TRP A 201 -3.65 5.05 14.99
N ARG A 202 -3.34 6.04 14.14
CA ARG A 202 -3.50 7.45 14.52
C ARG A 202 -4.97 7.84 14.47
N ARG A 203 -5.48 8.46 15.54
CA ARG A 203 -6.81 9.10 15.53
C ARG A 203 -6.74 10.35 14.65
N LEU A 204 -7.76 10.56 13.81
CA LEU A 204 -7.88 11.79 13.02
C LEU A 204 -7.80 13.04 13.94
N PRO A 205 -7.01 14.07 13.59
CA PRO A 205 -7.02 15.34 14.31
C PRO A 205 -8.39 16.02 14.26
N PRO A 206 -8.66 17.01 15.14
CA PRO A 206 -9.96 17.68 15.22
C PRO A 206 -10.43 18.32 13.91
N ASP A 207 -9.49 18.83 13.12
CA ASP A 207 -9.73 19.43 11.80
C ASP A 207 -9.98 18.40 10.68
N GLY A 208 -9.81 17.11 10.98
CA GLY A 208 -10.06 15.99 10.09
C GLY A 208 -9.01 15.80 9.00
N ILE A 209 -7.90 16.53 8.99
CA ILE A 209 -6.83 16.37 7.99
C ILE A 209 -5.69 15.52 8.55
N VAL A 210 -5.22 14.57 7.75
CA VAL A 210 -3.97 13.85 8.01
C VAL A 210 -3.13 13.84 6.76
N MET A 211 -1.88 14.26 6.93
CA MET A 211 -0.84 14.16 5.92
C MET A 211 0.18 13.10 6.31
N HIS A 212 0.76 12.46 5.30
CA HIS A 212 1.91 11.58 5.51
C HIS A 212 2.88 11.66 4.34
N THR A 213 4.17 11.56 4.64
CA THR A 213 5.23 11.44 3.64
C THR A 213 5.95 10.09 3.80
N ASN A 214 7.27 10.03 3.93
CA ASN A 214 8.03 8.78 3.88
C ASN A 214 8.86 8.54 5.16
N HIS A 215 8.38 9.04 6.29
CA HIS A 215 9.02 8.85 7.59
C HIS A 215 8.00 8.57 8.70
N PHE A 216 8.43 7.96 9.80
CA PHE A 216 7.53 7.75 10.95
C PHE A 216 7.25 9.05 11.69
N LEU A 217 5.97 9.34 11.93
CA LEU A 217 5.54 10.54 12.66
C LEU A 217 5.66 10.39 14.18
N GLU A 218 5.21 9.27 14.73
CA GLU A 218 5.09 9.07 16.19
C GLU A 218 5.93 7.90 16.71
N ASN A 219 6.17 6.91 15.85
CA ASN A 219 6.78 5.67 16.24
C ASN A 219 8.32 5.76 16.22
N LYS A 220 8.94 5.72 17.39
CA LYS A 220 10.40 5.74 17.58
C LYS A 220 11.03 4.38 17.89
N LEU A 221 10.24 3.29 17.87
CA LEU A 221 10.71 1.92 18.20
C LEU A 221 11.12 1.13 16.94
N VAL A 222 11.55 1.82 15.90
CA VAL A 222 11.98 1.26 14.60
C VAL A 222 13.35 1.82 14.26
N ASP A 223 14.17 0.99 13.63
CA ASP A 223 15.38 1.47 12.97
C ASP A 223 14.99 2.07 11.61
N GLU A 224 14.86 3.40 11.60
CA GLU A 224 14.58 4.21 10.41
C GLU A 224 15.82 5.05 10.08
N PRO A 225 16.76 4.52 9.26
CA PRO A 225 17.92 5.31 8.86
C PRO A 225 17.48 6.49 7.98
N PRO A 226 18.07 7.70 8.16
CA PRO A 226 17.77 8.84 7.31
C PRO A 226 18.01 8.50 5.84
N TRP A 227 17.01 8.75 4.99
CA TRP A 227 17.11 8.36 3.58
C TRP A 227 16.50 9.38 2.62
N LEU A 228 15.41 10.05 3.02
CA LEU A 228 14.77 11.07 2.20
C LEU A 228 14.67 12.37 2.98
N SER A 229 15.71 13.22 2.90
CA SER A 229 15.78 14.50 3.61
C SER A 229 14.63 15.46 3.26
N GLY A 230 14.05 15.31 2.06
CA GLY A 230 12.86 16.05 1.65
C GLY A 230 11.54 15.57 2.27
N SER A 231 11.52 14.42 2.96
CA SER A 231 10.30 13.85 3.54
C SER A 231 9.67 14.73 4.65
N PRO A 232 10.43 15.23 5.65
CA PRO A 232 9.91 16.21 6.61
C PRO A 232 9.52 17.54 5.96
N VAL A 233 10.32 18.04 5.00
CA VAL A 233 10.06 19.31 4.31
C VAL A 233 8.74 19.27 3.53
N ARG A 234 8.48 18.16 2.82
CA ARG A 234 7.20 17.95 2.11
C ARG A 234 6.04 17.87 3.09
N LEU A 235 6.21 17.22 4.23
CA LEU A 235 5.15 17.12 5.24
C LEU A 235 4.79 18.51 5.78
N GLU A 236 5.78 19.28 6.22
CA GLU A 236 5.59 20.65 6.71
C GLU A 236 4.91 21.54 5.67
N ARG A 237 5.35 21.47 4.40
CA ARG A 237 4.73 22.23 3.32
C ARG A 237 3.29 21.81 3.07
N ALA A 238 3.01 20.52 3.11
CA ALA A 238 1.69 19.98 2.81
C ALA A 238 0.71 20.30 3.95
N ASP A 239 1.15 20.24 5.21
CA ASP A 239 0.40 20.68 6.38
C ASP A 239 0.10 22.19 6.30
N ALA A 240 1.10 23.02 5.98
CA ALA A 240 0.89 24.46 5.82
C ALA A 240 -0.13 24.79 4.72
N SER A 241 -0.04 24.10 3.57
CA SER A 241 -0.94 24.31 2.43
C SER A 241 -2.38 23.84 2.75
N CYS A 242 -2.53 22.70 3.44
CA CYS A 242 -3.86 22.21 3.83
C CYS A 242 -4.47 23.04 4.97
N GLY A 243 -3.64 23.61 5.85
CA GLY A 243 -4.09 24.53 6.89
C GLY A 243 -4.72 25.81 6.36
N GLU A 244 -4.45 26.19 5.11
CA GLU A 244 -5.16 27.30 4.42
C GLU A 244 -6.58 26.91 3.99
N LEU A 245 -6.87 25.62 3.80
CA LEU A 245 -8.18 25.13 3.35
C LEU A 245 -9.24 25.05 4.46
N ILE A 246 -8.80 25.06 5.73
CA ILE A 246 -9.66 24.92 6.91
C ILE A 246 -9.95 26.29 7.58
N ARG A 247 -9.27 27.36 7.15
CA ARG A 247 -9.52 28.73 7.62
C ARG A 247 -10.72 29.34 6.93
#